data_AF-A0A2D6MH88-F1
#
_entry.id   AF-A0A2D6MH88-F1
#
_cell.length_a   1.000
_cell.length_b   1.000
_cell.length_c   1.000
_cell.angle_alpha   90.00
_cell.angle_beta   90.00
_cell.angle_gamma   90.00
#
_symmetry.space_group_name_H-M   'P 1'
#
loop_
_entity.id
_entity.type
_entity.pdbx_description
1 polymer ?
#
loop_
_entity_poly.entity_id
_entity_poly.type
_entity_poly.pdbx_seq_one_letter_code
_entity_poly.pdbx_strand_id
1 'polypeptide(L)'
;MYDIFISADSDGMRASMLTDSAGIFVGVRGIHSLASRVLRMLLTTPGRWPGKPFEGTMLPQVPGSLYDVTTLKTELVRAVSAISDHIKKVQLTTNYPDDELLESLEIIDVVFPSVSQADVRILVRNVKGEKMLTTTTVEA
;
A
#
# COMPACT_ATOMS: atom_id res chain seq x y z
N MET A 1 -12.25 3.98 -13.89
CA MET A 1 -10.94 4.09 -13.21
C MET A 1 -11.25 4.74 -11.88
N TYR A 2 -11.03 4.05 -10.77
CA TYR A 2 -11.41 4.53 -9.43
C TYR A 2 -10.21 5.27 -8.84
N ASP A 3 -10.38 6.55 -8.47
CA ASP A 3 -9.38 7.29 -7.72
C ASP A 3 -9.50 6.91 -6.25
N ILE A 4 -8.47 6.26 -5.72
CA ILE A 4 -8.50 5.72 -4.36
C ILE A 4 -8.07 6.83 -3.38
N PHE A 5 -9.02 7.57 -2.84
CA PHE A 5 -8.78 8.51 -1.74
C PHE A 5 -8.89 7.81 -0.38
N ILE A 6 -7.74 7.60 0.25
CA ILE A 6 -7.66 6.82 1.47
C ILE A 6 -7.65 7.74 2.71
N SER A 7 -8.82 7.95 3.33
CA SER A 7 -8.96 8.62 4.63
C SER A 7 -8.83 7.64 5.79
N ALA A 8 -8.02 7.97 6.80
CA ALA A 8 -7.87 7.18 8.02
C ALA A 8 -8.39 7.96 9.22
N ASP A 9 -9.41 7.44 9.88
CA ASP A 9 -9.67 7.78 11.26
C ASP A 9 -8.66 7.07 12.17
N SER A 10 -8.31 7.74 13.27
CA SER A 10 -7.23 7.44 14.21
C SER A 10 -7.25 6.02 14.82
N ASP A 11 -8.37 5.31 14.75
CA ASP A 11 -8.59 4.09 15.54
C ASP A 11 -8.39 2.77 14.79
N GLY A 12 -8.06 2.78 13.49
CA GLY A 12 -7.79 1.55 12.73
C GLY A 12 -8.97 0.56 12.60
N MET A 13 -10.15 0.93 13.12
CA MET A 13 -11.34 0.09 13.30
C MET A 13 -12.45 0.35 12.27
N ARG A 14 -12.30 1.28 11.32
CA ARG A 14 -13.31 1.55 10.29
C ARG A 14 -12.84 1.20 8.89
N ALA A 15 -13.81 0.72 8.10
CA ALA A 15 -13.68 0.31 6.71
C ALA A 15 -12.82 1.29 5.92
N SER A 16 -11.88 0.77 5.13
CA SER A 16 -11.23 1.57 4.11
C SER A 16 -12.32 2.15 3.21
N MET A 17 -12.22 3.42 2.81
CA MET A 17 -13.21 4.04 1.93
C MET A 17 -12.63 4.12 0.53
N LEU A 18 -13.39 3.66 -0.47
CA LEU A 18 -13.15 3.95 -1.88
C LEU A 18 -14.09 5.07 -2.29
N THR A 19 -13.64 5.96 -3.18
CA THR A 19 -14.53 6.90 -3.85
C THR A 19 -14.64 6.53 -5.32
N ASP A 20 -15.85 6.65 -5.86
CA ASP A 20 -16.03 6.67 -7.31
C ASP A 20 -15.75 8.06 -7.88
N SER A 21 -15.81 8.19 -9.22
CA SER A 21 -15.64 9.46 -9.93
C SER A 21 -16.75 10.48 -9.65
N ALA A 22 -17.80 10.10 -8.92
CA ALA A 22 -18.87 10.98 -8.48
C ALA A 22 -18.69 11.43 -7.01
N GLY A 23 -17.63 11.01 -6.33
CA GLY A 23 -17.36 11.38 -4.93
C GLY A 23 -18.12 10.53 -3.90
N ILE A 24 -18.70 9.39 -4.29
CA ILE A 24 -19.46 8.53 -3.39
C ILE A 24 -18.49 7.61 -2.65
N PHE A 25 -18.45 7.75 -1.32
CA PHE A 25 -17.64 6.91 -0.45
C PHE A 25 -18.31 5.55 -0.20
N VAL A 26 -17.64 4.47 -0.57
CA VAL A 26 -18.05 3.09 -0.31
C VAL A 26 -17.08 2.46 0.70
N GLY A 27 -17.62 1.95 1.80
CA GLY A 27 -16.84 1.16 2.76
C GLY A 27 -16.44 -0.17 2.14
N VAL A 28 -15.13 -0.43 2.04
CA VAL A 28 -14.58 -1.72 1.61
C VAL A 28 -14.13 -2.56 2.80
N ARG A 29 -14.31 -3.88 2.64
CA ARG A 29 -13.95 -4.94 3.60
C ARG A 29 -13.12 -6.02 2.91
N GLY A 30 -12.54 -6.92 3.69
CA GLY A 30 -11.80 -8.07 3.19
C GLY A 30 -10.56 -7.65 2.39
N ILE A 31 -10.29 -8.35 1.29
CA ILE A 31 -9.08 -8.11 0.49
C ILE A 31 -8.94 -6.66 -0.02
N HIS A 32 -10.05 -5.96 -0.27
CA HIS A 32 -10.03 -4.56 -0.70
C HIS A 32 -9.60 -3.61 0.43
N SER A 33 -10.07 -3.87 1.66
CA SER A 33 -9.64 -3.13 2.84
C SER A 33 -8.15 -3.34 3.10
N LEU A 34 -7.70 -4.59 3.00
CA LEU A 34 -6.29 -4.95 3.16
C LEU A 34 -5.40 -4.29 2.10
N ALA A 35 -5.77 -4.37 0.82
CA ALA A 35 -5.02 -3.75 -0.26
C ALA A 35 -4.97 -2.22 -0.15
N SER A 36 -6.07 -1.60 0.31
CA SER A 36 -6.10 -0.16 0.59
C SER A 36 -5.13 0.21 1.71
N ARG A 37 -5.05 -0.59 2.79
CA ARG A 37 -4.09 -0.38 3.87
C ARG A 37 -2.65 -0.50 3.40
N VAL A 38 -2.35 -1.51 2.57
CA VAL A 38 -1.02 -1.68 1.95
C VAL A 38 -0.63 -0.44 1.14
N LEU A 39 -1.50 0.00 0.22
CA LEU A 39 -1.24 1.17 -0.61
C LEU A 39 -1.01 2.43 0.22
N ARG A 40 -1.87 2.65 1.22
CA ARG A 40 -1.75 3.76 2.15
C ARG A 40 -0.38 3.76 2.82
N MET A 41 0.06 2.63 3.34
CA MET A 41 1.36 2.55 4.01
C MET A 41 2.53 2.79 3.05
N LEU A 42 2.45 2.29 1.81
CA LEU A 42 3.47 2.54 0.78
C LEU A 42 3.60 4.04 0.47
N LEU A 43 2.46 4.74 0.41
CA LEU A 43 2.38 6.15 0.01
C LEU A 43 2.44 7.15 1.19
N THR A 44 2.47 6.67 2.43
CA THR A 44 2.48 7.54 3.62
C THR A 44 3.91 7.73 4.13
N THR A 45 4.27 8.98 4.38
CA THR A 45 5.53 9.34 5.05
C THR A 45 5.54 8.86 6.51
N PRO A 46 6.59 8.15 6.96
CA PRO A 46 6.76 7.83 8.37
C PRO A 46 6.63 9.08 9.23
N GLY A 47 5.91 8.98 10.35
CA GLY A 47 5.72 10.12 11.27
C GLY A 47 4.60 11.08 10.90
N ARG A 48 3.98 10.96 9.72
CA ARG A 48 2.88 11.83 9.28
C ARG A 48 1.59 11.58 10.05
N TRP A 49 1.44 10.42 10.69
CA TRP A 49 0.24 10.04 11.41
C TRP A 49 0.32 10.34 12.91
N PRO A 50 -0.60 11.17 13.44
CA PRO A 50 -0.70 11.42 14.87
C PRO A 50 -0.88 10.11 15.64
N GLY A 51 -0.03 9.86 16.64
CA GLY A 51 -0.06 8.65 17.47
C GLY A 51 0.58 7.40 16.86
N LYS A 52 1.03 7.44 15.60
CA LYS A 52 1.67 6.29 14.92
C LYS A 52 2.93 6.71 14.14
N PRO A 53 4.02 7.06 14.86
CA PRO A 53 5.19 7.69 14.27
C PRO A 53 5.99 6.78 13.32
N PHE A 54 5.75 5.48 13.36
CA PHE A 54 6.42 4.49 12.51
C PHE A 54 5.52 3.91 11.42
N GLU A 55 4.31 4.46 11.23
CA GLU A 55 3.41 4.00 10.17
C GLU A 55 3.74 4.67 8.84
N GLY A 56 3.89 3.86 7.80
CA GLY A 56 4.28 4.27 6.45
C GLY A 56 5.73 3.94 6.10
N THR A 57 6.05 3.88 4.81
CA THR A 57 7.44 3.79 4.32
C THR A 57 7.87 5.02 3.55
N MET A 58 6.94 5.69 2.87
CA MET A 58 7.20 6.58 1.74
C MET A 58 8.02 5.86 0.67
N LEU A 59 7.39 5.46 -0.43
CA LEU A 59 8.17 5.09 -1.60
C LEU A 59 9.12 6.26 -1.93
N PRO A 60 10.43 6.00 -2.12
CA PRO A 60 11.40 7.07 -2.29
C PRO A 60 11.03 7.91 -3.50
N GLN A 61 11.04 9.24 -3.34
CA GLN A 61 11.05 10.15 -4.49
C GLN A 61 12.40 9.95 -5.18
N VAL A 62 12.37 9.52 -6.43
CA VAL A 62 13.59 9.21 -7.18
C VAL A 62 14.24 10.55 -7.54
N PRO A 63 15.39 10.95 -6.96
CA PRO A 63 15.97 12.24 -7.30
C PRO A 63 16.30 12.25 -8.80
N GLY A 64 15.76 13.22 -9.52
CA GLY A 64 15.87 13.33 -10.97
C GLY A 64 17.31 13.28 -11.47
N SER A 65 17.78 12.11 -11.87
CA SER A 65 18.48 11.84 -13.13
C SER A 65 19.02 10.40 -13.13
N LEU A 66 18.80 9.72 -14.26
CA LEU A 66 19.44 8.45 -14.65
C LEU A 66 19.22 7.26 -13.70
N TYR A 67 18.06 6.62 -13.90
CA TYR A 67 17.80 5.18 -13.77
C TYR A 67 18.95 4.33 -13.18
N ASP A 68 19.00 4.23 -11.86
CA ASP A 68 19.33 2.94 -11.28
C ASP A 68 18.03 2.19 -11.01
N VAL A 69 17.49 1.57 -12.07
CA VAL A 69 16.34 0.65 -11.99
C VAL A 69 16.58 -0.41 -10.90
N THR A 70 17.84 -0.80 -10.69
CA THR A 70 18.23 -1.74 -9.65
C THR A 70 18.01 -1.11 -8.28
N THR A 71 18.50 0.11 -8.04
CA THR A 71 18.24 0.85 -6.79
C THR A 71 16.75 1.01 -6.52
N LEU A 72 15.96 1.43 -7.52
CA LEU A 72 14.51 1.58 -7.33
C LEU A 72 13.87 0.24 -6.97
N LYS A 73 14.20 -0.83 -7.69
CA LYS A 73 13.69 -2.17 -7.38
C LYS A 73 14.09 -2.62 -5.97
N THR A 74 15.34 -2.38 -5.57
CA THR A 74 15.83 -2.71 -4.22
C THR A 74 15.08 -1.94 -3.15
N GLU A 75 14.89 -0.63 -3.32
CA GLU A 75 14.14 0.18 -2.36
C GLU A 75 12.65 -0.20 -2.33
N LEU A 76 12.04 -0.51 -3.48
CA LEU A 76 10.68 -1.03 -3.54
C LEU A 76 10.54 -2.35 -2.78
N VAL A 77 11.46 -3.31 -2.99
CA VAL A 77 11.47 -4.59 -2.26
C VAL A 77 11.64 -4.36 -0.76
N ARG A 78 12.50 -3.42 -0.36
CA ARG A 78 12.69 -3.05 1.05
C ARG A 78 11.42 -2.46 1.64
N ALA A 79 10.77 -1.53 0.94
CA ALA A 79 9.54 -0.89 1.39
C ALA A 79 8.39 -1.90 1.51
N VAL A 80 8.21 -2.75 0.51
CA VAL A 80 7.18 -3.81 0.52
C VAL A 80 7.42 -4.80 1.66
N SER A 81 8.67 -5.23 1.88
CA SER A 81 9.02 -6.11 3.01
C SER A 81 8.72 -5.46 4.36
N ALA A 82 9.14 -4.20 4.55
CA ALA A 82 8.91 -3.46 5.80
C ALA A 82 7.42 -3.30 6.12
N ILE A 83 6.58 -3.06 5.10
CA ILE A 83 5.12 -2.97 5.27
C ILE A 83 4.50 -4.31 5.58
N SER A 84 4.91 -5.37 4.88
CA SER A 84 4.44 -6.72 5.18
C SER A 84 4.69 -7.07 6.64
N ASP A 85 5.90 -6.84 7.14
CA ASP A 85 6.28 -7.12 8.52
C ASP A 85 5.49 -6.27 9.51
N HIS A 86 5.32 -4.97 9.21
CA HIS A 86 4.53 -4.08 10.04
C HIS A 86 3.06 -4.52 10.12
N ILE A 87 2.41 -4.79 8.98
CA ILE A 87 1.01 -5.22 8.92
C ILE A 87 0.83 -6.51 9.73
N LYS A 88 1.70 -7.50 9.51
CA LYS A 88 1.66 -8.76 10.26
C LYS A 88 1.83 -8.52 11.76
N LYS A 89 2.77 -7.65 12.17
CA LYS A 89 2.96 -7.30 13.58
C LYS A 89 1.73 -6.65 14.21
N VAL A 90 1.07 -5.73 13.51
CA VAL A 90 -0.17 -5.08 13.98
C VAL A 90 -1.34 -6.08 14.02
N GLN A 91 -1.40 -7.02 13.08
CA GLN A 91 -2.40 -8.08 13.03
C GLN A 91 -2.24 -9.10 14.17
N LEU A 92 -1.03 -9.25 14.74
CA LEU A 92 -0.84 -10.07 15.95
C LEU A 92 -1.46 -9.44 17.20
N THR A 93 -1.57 -8.10 17.24
CA THR A 93 -2.06 -7.36 18.41
C THR A 93 -3.51 -6.89 18.28
N THR A 94 -4.13 -7.12 17.12
CA THR A 94 -5.46 -6.60 16.77
C THR A 94 -6.30 -7.71 16.18
N ASN A 95 -7.57 -7.83 16.61
CA ASN A 95 -8.46 -8.84 16.07
C ASN A 95 -9.01 -8.42 14.70
N TYR A 96 -8.36 -8.85 13.62
CA TYR A 96 -8.85 -8.68 12.25
C TYR A 96 -9.59 -9.95 11.79
N PRO A 97 -10.64 -9.81 10.96
CA PRO A 97 -11.26 -10.96 10.33
C PRO A 97 -10.30 -11.59 9.31
N ASP A 98 -10.45 -12.90 9.08
CA ASP A 98 -9.55 -13.69 8.21
C ASP A 98 -9.43 -13.15 6.77
N ASP A 99 -10.48 -12.53 6.25
CA ASP A 99 -10.45 -11.91 4.92
C ASP A 99 -9.63 -10.60 4.87
N GLU A 100 -9.18 -10.08 6.01
CA GLU A 100 -8.32 -8.91 6.13
C GLU A 100 -6.92 -9.24 6.69
N LEU A 101 -6.61 -10.52 6.97
CA LEU A 101 -5.30 -10.94 7.44
C LEU A 101 -4.32 -11.13 6.28
N LEU A 102 -3.13 -10.54 6.37
CA LEU A 102 -2.13 -10.57 5.29
C LEU A 102 -1.39 -11.91 5.27
N GLU A 103 -1.50 -12.65 4.16
CA GLU A 103 -0.69 -13.85 3.92
C GLU A 103 0.64 -13.46 3.28
N SER A 104 0.58 -12.85 2.08
CA SER A 104 1.75 -12.40 1.34
C SER A 104 1.53 -11.06 0.63
N LEU A 105 2.64 -10.35 0.43
CA LEU A 105 2.70 -9.10 -0.30
C LEU A 105 3.90 -9.14 -1.24
N GLU A 106 3.66 -9.04 -2.54
CA GLU A 106 4.66 -9.32 -3.57
C GLU A 106 4.64 -8.25 -4.67
N ILE A 107 5.81 -7.85 -5.15
CA ILE A 107 5.93 -7.04 -6.36
C ILE A 107 5.89 -7.98 -7.56
N ILE A 108 4.89 -7.81 -8.42
CA ILE A 108 4.71 -8.62 -9.63
C ILE A 108 5.47 -8.01 -10.79
N ASP A 109 5.42 -6.69 -10.91
CA ASP A 109 5.96 -5.99 -12.05
C ASP A 109 6.31 -4.55 -11.70
N VAL A 110 7.28 -4.00 -12.42
CA VAL A 110 7.65 -2.58 -12.36
C VAL A 110 7.83 -2.09 -13.80
N VAL A 111 6.87 -1.31 -14.27
CA VAL A 111 6.84 -0.76 -15.63
C VAL A 111 7.29 0.69 -15.57
N PHE A 112 8.11 1.11 -16.53
CA PHE A 112 8.62 2.48 -16.59
C PHE A 112 7.99 3.21 -17.78
N PRO A 113 6.82 3.86 -17.61
CA PRO A 113 6.18 4.61 -18.69
C PRO A 113 6.98 5.84 -19.11
N SER A 114 7.81 6.40 -18.23
CA SER A 114 8.67 7.55 -18.54
C SER A 114 9.93 7.57 -17.67
N VAL A 115 10.84 8.50 -17.99
CA VAL A 115 12.12 8.70 -17.27
C VAL A 115 11.96 9.10 -15.81
N SER A 116 10.78 9.58 -15.44
CA SER A 116 10.46 10.12 -14.11
C SER A 116 9.30 9.38 -13.45
N GLN A 117 8.82 8.29 -14.04
CA GLN A 117 7.66 7.54 -13.51
C GLN A 117 7.89 6.04 -13.57
N ALA A 118 7.47 5.35 -12.52
CA ALA A 118 7.42 3.91 -12.46
C ALA A 118 6.06 3.45 -11.95
N ASP A 119 5.39 2.60 -12.72
CA ASP A 119 4.18 1.90 -12.31
C ASP A 119 4.56 0.58 -11.65
N VAL A 120 4.27 0.47 -10.36
CA VAL A 120 4.57 -0.69 -9.54
C VAL A 120 3.29 -1.49 -9.36
N ARG A 121 3.31 -2.76 -9.80
CA ARG A 121 2.20 -3.70 -9.61
C ARG A 121 2.49 -4.60 -8.43
N ILE A 122 1.57 -4.61 -7.47
CA ILE A 122 1.72 -5.28 -6.18
C ILE A 122 0.56 -6.24 -6.00
N LEU A 123 0.88 -7.50 -5.72
CA LEU A 123 -0.10 -8.52 -5.39
C LEU A 123 -0.23 -8.61 -3.87
N VAL A 124 -1.46 -8.41 -3.40
CA VAL A 124 -1.85 -8.60 -2.01
C VAL A 124 -2.62 -9.92 -1.91
N ARG A 125 -2.22 -10.79 -0.99
CA ARG A 125 -2.93 -12.04 -0.71
C ARG A 125 -3.35 -12.10 0.76
N ASN A 126 -4.58 -12.49 1.04
CA ASN A 126 -5.04 -12.77 2.40
C ASN A 126 -5.01 -14.26 2.73
N VAL A 127 -5.16 -14.61 4.02
CA VAL A 127 -5.08 -16.00 4.48
C VAL A 127 -6.23 -16.90 3.98
N LYS A 128 -7.29 -16.31 3.41
CA LYS A 128 -8.34 -17.05 2.69
C LYS A 128 -7.96 -17.42 1.26
N GLY A 129 -6.79 -16.99 0.79
CA GLY A 129 -6.32 -17.19 -0.57
C GLY A 129 -6.91 -16.20 -1.58
N GLU A 130 -7.64 -15.18 -1.13
CA GLU A 130 -8.09 -14.10 -2.01
C GLU A 130 -6.91 -13.24 -2.41
N LYS A 131 -6.97 -12.71 -3.63
CA LYS A 131 -5.87 -11.95 -4.24
C LYS A 131 -6.40 -10.65 -4.80
N MET A 132 -5.66 -9.57 -4.58
CA MET A 132 -5.90 -8.29 -5.23
C MET A 132 -4.61 -7.76 -5.81
N LEU A 133 -4.63 -7.49 -7.11
CA LEU A 133 -3.58 -6.76 -7.79
C LEU A 133 -3.85 -5.27 -7.65
N THR A 134 -2.92 -4.55 -7.05
CA THR A 134 -2.95 -3.11 -6.95
C THR A 134 -1.82 -2.49 -7.75
N THR A 135 -2.04 -1.31 -8.31
CA THR A 135 -1.04 -0.57 -9.08
C THR A 135 -0.87 0.81 -8.46
N THR A 136 0.38 1.23 -8.27
CA THR A 136 0.71 2.58 -7.83
C THR A 136 1.81 3.15 -8.70
N THR A 137 1.73 4.46 -8.96
CA THR A 137 2.77 5.19 -9.69
C THR A 137 3.70 5.86 -8.69
N VAL A 138 5.00 5.73 -8.91
CA VAL A 138 6.07 6.43 -8.19
C VAL A 138 6.64 7.47 -9.13
N GLU A 139 6.64 8.73 -8.69
CA GLU A 139 7.19 9.85 -9.44
C GLU A 139 8.54 10.30 -8.87
N ALA A 140 9.42 10.73 -9.78
CA ALA A 140 10.74 11.30 -9.52
C ALA A 140 10.66 12.83 -9.28
#